data_AF-A0A8H6YBC8-F1
#
_entry.id   AF-A0A8H6YBC8-F1
#
_cell.length_a   1.000
_cell.length_b   1.000
_cell.length_c   1.000
_cell.angle_alpha   90.00
_cell.angle_beta   90.00
_cell.angle_gamma   90.00
#
_symmetry.space_group_name_H-M   'P 1'
#
loop_
_entity.id
_entity.type
_entity.pdbx_description
1 polymer ?
#
loop_
_entity_poly.entity_id
_entity_poly.type
_entity_poly.pdbx_seq_one_letter_code
_entity_poly.pdbx_strand_id
1 'polypeptide(L)'
;MGQRHQVFLVARVIARSATQPRYRCIGAYHHQWWVCYGRLPLMAARRFLTLIKQEDNNRLVREELRTLQGKYGEGTTEPRMPDVPCPYATFLMASAWCVDLESPFYGSGVSFKNSVLDAHMGSTDGDNNDGITVFDVTDPADPSYCFVSGRVPLTAEQYCRAYYPVPKADRMDKEGVKETEEDVQKK
;
A
#
# COMPACT_ATOMS: atom_id res chain seq x y z
N MET A 1 -3.67 11.07 -18.99
CA MET A 1 -3.41 11.47 -17.58
C MET A 1 -3.56 10.21 -16.73
N GLY A 2 -2.51 9.78 -16.03
CA GLY A 2 -2.49 8.51 -15.30
C GLY A 2 -3.14 8.63 -13.92
N GLN A 3 -3.79 7.55 -13.47
CA GLN A 3 -4.25 7.46 -12.09
C GLN A 3 -3.07 7.23 -11.14
N ARG A 4 -3.23 7.78 -9.94
CA ARG A 4 -2.20 7.89 -8.91
C ARG A 4 -2.72 7.19 -7.67
N HIS A 5 -1.89 6.33 -7.09
CA HIS A 5 -2.23 5.57 -5.90
C HIS A 5 -1.11 5.70 -4.88
N GLN A 6 -1.49 5.97 -3.63
CA GLN A 6 -0.54 6.09 -2.53
C GLN A 6 -0.64 4.89 -1.61
N VAL A 7 0.51 4.42 -1.16
CA VAL A 7 0.65 3.30 -0.25
C VAL A 7 1.43 3.75 0.96
N PHE A 8 0.88 3.51 2.15
CA PHE A 8 1.53 3.83 3.42
C PHE A 8 1.76 2.55 4.21
N LEU A 9 2.96 2.44 4.78
CA LEU A 9 3.31 1.45 5.78
C LEU A 9 3.25 2.12 7.15
N VAL A 10 2.47 1.56 8.06
CA VAL A 10 2.37 2.01 9.44
C VAL A 10 2.77 0.90 10.40
N ALA A 11 3.36 1.27 11.53
CA ALA A 11 3.65 0.35 12.62
C ALA A 11 3.53 1.05 13.97
N ARG A 12 3.28 0.27 15.03
CA ARG A 12 3.30 0.76 16.40
C ARG A 12 4.73 0.87 16.91
N VAL A 13 5.20 2.10 17.11
CA VAL A 13 6.54 2.41 17.60
C VAL A 13 6.44 3.27 18.86
N ILE A 14 7.27 2.96 19.84
CA ILE A 14 7.45 3.73 21.07
C ILE A 14 8.45 4.84 20.77
N ALA A 15 8.05 6.09 20.97
CA ALA A 15 8.96 7.23 20.84
C ALA A 15 9.96 7.25 22.00
N ARG A 16 11.11 7.92 21.83
CA ARG A 16 12.12 8.08 22.89
C ARG A 16 11.56 8.67 24.19
N SER A 17 10.64 9.64 24.08
CA SER A 17 10.02 10.32 25.22
C SER A 17 8.69 9.70 25.65
N ALA A 18 8.21 8.66 24.95
CA ALA A 18 6.90 8.07 25.20
C ALA A 18 7.02 6.73 25.92
N THR A 19 6.07 6.47 26.81
CA THR A 19 5.92 5.17 27.49
C THR A 19 4.94 4.25 26.76
N GLN A 20 4.12 4.80 25.87
CA GLN A 20 3.11 4.06 25.12
C GLN A 20 3.43 4.02 23.62
N PRO A 21 3.23 2.87 22.95
CA PRO A 21 3.40 2.75 21.52
C PRO A 21 2.31 3.50 20.77
N ARG A 22 2.70 4.26 19.73
CA ARG A 22 1.78 4.97 18.83
C ARG A 22 1.99 4.51 17.39
N TYR A 23 0.94 4.56 16.59
CA TYR A 23 1.03 4.31 15.16
C TYR A 23 1.86 5.42 14.49
N ARG A 24 2.84 5.00 13.70
CA ARG A 24 3.69 5.90 12.91
C ARG A 24 3.84 5.35 11.51
N CYS A 25 3.90 6.26 10.54
CA CYS A 25 4.30 5.93 9.19
C CYS A 25 5.80 5.57 9.19
N ILE A 26 6.13 4.43 8.60
CA ILE A 26 7.51 3.93 8.50
C ILE A 26 8.02 3.86 7.06
N GLY A 27 7.14 4.19 6.11
CA GLY A 27 7.42 4.20 4.68
C GLY A 27 6.18 4.63 3.92
N ALA A 28 6.37 5.47 2.91
CA ALA A 28 5.30 5.89 2.02
C ALA A 28 5.78 5.77 0.58
N TYR A 29 4.89 5.34 -0.32
CA TYR A 29 5.21 5.09 -1.70
C TYR A 29 4.06 5.53 -2.59
N HIS A 30 4.41 6.19 -3.68
CA HIS A 30 3.50 6.75 -4.65
C HIS A 30 3.73 6.09 -5.99
N HIS A 31 2.73 5.35 -6.46
CA HIS A 31 2.77 4.74 -7.76
C HIS A 31 1.93 5.54 -8.76
N GLN A 32 2.49 5.76 -9.96
CA GLN A 32 1.81 6.45 -11.06
C GLN A 32 1.84 5.52 -12.28
N TRP A 33 0.73 4.82 -12.59
CA TRP A 33 0.42 4.20 -13.90
C TRP A 33 -0.80 3.24 -13.82
N TRP A 34 -1.07 2.47 -14.88
CA TRP A 34 -2.14 1.48 -15.04
C TRP A 34 -2.38 0.54 -13.83
N VAL A 35 -1.34 0.25 -13.01
CA VAL A 35 -1.42 -0.59 -11.79
C VAL A 35 -2.31 0.00 -10.69
N CYS A 36 -2.69 1.28 -10.80
CA CYS A 36 -3.53 1.95 -9.83
C CYS A 36 -5.02 1.59 -9.93
N TYR A 37 -5.47 0.95 -11.03
CA TYR A 37 -6.90 0.76 -11.30
C TYR A 37 -7.43 -0.65 -10.97
N GLY A 38 -8.69 -0.71 -10.53
CA GLY A 38 -9.49 -1.92 -10.49
C GLY A 38 -8.91 -3.01 -9.57
N ARG A 39 -8.53 -4.15 -10.16
CA ARG A 39 -8.04 -5.32 -9.39
C ARG A 39 -6.54 -5.23 -9.06
N LEU A 40 -5.80 -4.37 -9.73
CA LEU A 40 -4.34 -4.34 -9.65
C LEU A 40 -3.82 -3.91 -8.27
N PRO A 41 -4.41 -2.92 -7.57
CA PRO A 41 -4.03 -2.62 -6.19
C PRO A 41 -4.27 -3.79 -5.23
N LEU A 42 -5.29 -4.62 -5.46
CA LEU A 42 -5.52 -5.83 -4.66
C LEU A 42 -4.45 -6.89 -4.94
N MET A 43 -4.06 -7.06 -6.20
CA MET A 43 -2.99 -8.00 -6.56
C MET A 43 -1.65 -7.55 -5.97
N ALA A 44 -1.31 -6.26 -6.06
CA ALA A 44 -0.11 -5.70 -5.47
C ALA A 44 -0.11 -5.84 -3.93
N ALA A 45 -1.25 -5.53 -3.29
CA ALA A 45 -1.43 -5.76 -1.85
C ALA A 45 -1.22 -7.22 -1.47
N ARG A 46 -1.81 -8.16 -2.23
CA ARG A 46 -1.61 -9.60 -2.01
C ARG A 46 -0.15 -10.02 -2.16
N ARG A 47 0.54 -9.54 -3.20
CA ARG A 47 1.97 -9.80 -3.43
C ARG A 47 2.81 -9.32 -2.25
N PHE A 48 2.57 -8.10 -1.76
CA PHE A 48 3.26 -7.56 -0.60
C PHE A 48 3.00 -8.38 0.67
N LEU A 49 1.75 -8.76 0.94
CA LEU A 49 1.41 -9.63 2.07
C LEU A 49 2.11 -10.98 1.98
N THR A 50 2.30 -11.53 0.78
CA THR A 50 3.08 -12.76 0.58
C THR A 50 4.56 -12.52 0.86
N LEU A 51 5.14 -11.43 0.36
CA LEU A 51 6.55 -11.10 0.55
C LEU A 51 6.89 -10.86 2.03
N ILE A 52 6.05 -10.11 2.76
CA ILE A 52 6.32 -9.79 4.16
C ILE A 52 6.14 -10.99 5.10
N LYS A 53 5.25 -11.93 4.74
CA LYS A 53 5.02 -13.16 5.51
C LYS A 53 6.14 -14.19 5.34
N GLN A 54 6.99 -14.07 4.32
CA GLN A 54 8.16 -14.92 4.17
C GLN A 54 9.11 -14.71 5.35
N GLU A 55 9.56 -15.80 5.97
CA GLU A 55 10.28 -15.77 7.25
C GLU A 55 11.54 -14.88 7.22
N ASP A 56 12.33 -14.94 6.16
CA ASP A 56 13.55 -14.14 6.03
C ASP A 56 13.26 -12.64 5.94
N ASN A 57 12.31 -12.27 5.09
CA ASN A 57 11.87 -10.89 4.91
C ASN A 57 11.26 -10.35 6.21
N ASN A 58 10.45 -11.17 6.87
CA ASN A 58 9.81 -10.87 8.14
C ASN A 58 10.85 -10.54 9.23
N ARG A 59 11.89 -11.38 9.36
CA ARG A 59 12.98 -11.18 10.32
C ARG A 59 13.68 -9.84 10.10
N LEU A 60 13.96 -9.48 8.85
CA LEU A 60 14.60 -8.21 8.51
C LEU A 60 13.69 -7.01 8.84
N VAL A 61 12.41 -7.07 8.49
CA VAL A 61 11.45 -5.99 8.80
C VAL A 61 11.28 -5.83 10.32
N ARG A 62 11.23 -6.94 11.08
CA ARG A 62 11.18 -6.88 12.55
C ARG A 62 12.39 -6.21 13.15
N GLU A 63 13.58 -6.45 12.60
CA GLU A 63 14.81 -5.83 13.09
C GLU A 63 14.85 -4.32 12.76
N GLU A 64 14.36 -3.91 11.58
CA GLU A 64 14.17 -2.49 11.27
C GLU A 64 13.23 -1.84 12.28
N LEU A 65 12.06 -2.44 12.54
CA LEU A 65 11.09 -1.96 13.52
C LEU A 65 11.68 -1.87 14.92
N ARG A 66 12.44 -2.88 15.34
CA ARG A 66 13.12 -2.91 16.65
C ARG A 66 14.12 -1.76 16.78
N THR A 67 14.84 -1.44 15.71
CA THR A 67 15.79 -0.32 15.68
C THR A 67 15.11 1.05 15.81
N LEU A 68 13.84 1.15 15.42
CA LEU A 68 13.05 2.38 15.60
C LEU A 68 12.58 2.58 17.05
N GLN A 69 12.42 1.50 17.82
CA GLN A 69 11.85 1.57 19.17
C GLN A 69 12.70 2.42 20.11
N GLY A 70 12.09 3.45 20.71
CA GLY A 70 12.73 4.34 21.68
C GLY A 70 13.83 5.24 21.10
N LYS A 71 14.09 5.18 19.79
CA LYS A 71 15.20 5.91 19.17
C LYS A 71 14.84 7.35 18.84
N TYR A 72 13.68 7.57 18.23
CA TYR A 72 13.28 8.87 17.67
C TYR A 72 12.26 9.60 18.54
N GLY A 73 12.32 10.93 18.53
CA GLY A 73 11.37 11.79 19.22
C GLY A 73 9.98 11.78 18.58
N GLU A 74 9.06 12.53 19.17
CA GLU A 74 7.72 12.74 18.62
C GLU A 74 7.63 14.05 17.84
N GLY A 75 7.00 14.00 16.65
CA GLY A 75 6.88 15.14 15.76
C GLY A 75 8.24 15.75 15.40
N THR A 76 8.42 17.03 15.75
CA THR A 76 9.65 17.80 15.50
C THR A 76 10.71 17.63 16.60
N THR A 77 10.49 16.76 17.59
CA THR A 77 11.42 16.58 18.71
C THR A 77 12.63 15.75 18.28
N GLU A 78 13.84 16.23 18.58
CA GLU A 78 15.08 15.53 18.27
C GLU A 78 15.30 14.27 19.15
N PRO A 79 15.87 13.18 18.60
CA PRO A 79 16.31 13.03 17.21
C PRO A 79 15.11 12.78 16.28
N ARG A 80 15.03 13.54 15.18
CA ARG A 80 13.98 13.38 14.17
C ARG A 80 14.13 12.03 13.46
N MET A 81 12.99 11.39 13.19
CA MET A 81 12.96 10.15 12.41
C MET A 81 13.35 10.44 10.94
N PRO A 82 14.17 9.58 10.28
CA PRO A 82 14.49 9.74 8.87
C PRO A 82 13.25 9.76 7.98
N ASP A 83 13.35 10.35 6.79
CA ASP A 83 12.26 10.41 5.80
C ASP A 83 11.83 9.01 5.35
N VAL A 84 12.74 8.03 5.40
CA VAL A 84 12.47 6.60 5.16
C VAL A 84 13.00 5.78 6.34
N PRO A 85 12.18 5.57 7.38
CA PRO A 85 12.59 4.88 8.61
C PRO A 85 12.94 3.40 8.40
N CYS A 86 12.15 2.70 7.56
CA CYS A 86 12.31 1.28 7.24
C CYS A 86 12.57 1.11 5.73
N PRO A 87 13.82 1.26 5.27
CA PRO A 87 14.15 1.19 3.85
C PRO A 87 13.85 -0.19 3.24
N TYR A 88 14.09 -1.30 3.97
CA TYR A 88 13.85 -2.63 3.45
C TYR A 88 12.35 -2.95 3.35
N ALA A 89 11.55 -2.61 4.38
CA ALA A 89 10.09 -2.72 4.28
C ALA A 89 9.52 -1.90 3.11
N THR A 90 10.03 -0.69 2.91
CA THR A 90 9.64 0.20 1.80
C THR A 90 10.05 -0.38 0.44
N PHE A 91 11.22 -1.02 0.36
CA PHE A 91 11.68 -1.72 -0.85
C PHE A 91 10.80 -2.92 -1.22
N LEU A 92 10.40 -3.74 -0.24
CA LEU A 92 9.48 -4.86 -0.47
C LEU A 92 8.13 -4.37 -1.00
N MET A 93 7.60 -3.29 -0.41
CA MET A 93 6.39 -2.64 -0.89
C MET A 93 6.57 -2.16 -2.33
N ALA A 94 7.60 -1.37 -2.64
CA ALA A 94 7.79 -0.89 -4.00
C ALA A 94 7.94 -2.05 -5.02
N SER A 95 8.63 -3.12 -4.64
CA SER A 95 8.78 -4.31 -5.48
C SER A 95 7.43 -4.98 -5.77
N ALA A 96 6.53 -5.05 -4.79
CA ALA A 96 5.19 -5.60 -5.00
C ALA A 96 4.31 -4.77 -5.95
N TRP A 97 4.56 -3.45 -6.07
CA TRP A 97 3.82 -2.55 -6.96
C TRP A 97 4.46 -2.41 -8.35
N CYS A 98 5.78 -2.54 -8.46
CA CYS A 98 6.47 -2.38 -9.73
C CYS A 98 6.64 -3.69 -10.51
N VAL A 99 6.70 -4.83 -9.83
CA VAL A 99 6.96 -6.12 -10.50
C VAL A 99 5.66 -6.72 -11.00
N ASP A 100 5.56 -6.85 -12.32
CA ASP A 100 4.42 -7.50 -12.99
C ASP A 100 4.83 -8.86 -13.56
N LEU A 101 4.42 -9.93 -12.87
CA LEU A 101 4.76 -11.31 -13.25
C LEU A 101 4.07 -11.78 -14.53
N GLU A 102 3.05 -11.06 -15.00
CA GLU A 102 2.26 -11.42 -16.18
C GLU A 102 2.78 -10.73 -17.46
N SER A 103 3.71 -9.79 -17.30
CA SER A 103 4.33 -9.05 -18.41
C SER A 103 5.72 -9.61 -18.74
N PRO A 104 6.08 -9.76 -20.03
CA PRO A 104 7.40 -10.21 -20.44
C PRO A 104 8.54 -9.27 -20.01
N PHE A 105 8.21 -8.03 -19.66
CA PHE A 105 9.18 -7.02 -19.20
C PHE A 105 9.36 -7.02 -17.68
N TYR A 106 8.52 -7.77 -16.94
CA TYR A 106 8.50 -7.94 -15.48
C TYR A 106 8.42 -6.66 -14.63
N GLY A 107 8.50 -5.47 -15.22
CA GLY A 107 8.51 -4.18 -14.55
C GLY A 107 7.51 -3.23 -15.20
N SER A 108 6.67 -2.62 -14.36
CA SER A 108 5.72 -1.58 -14.76
C SER A 108 5.81 -0.40 -13.79
N GLY A 109 5.54 0.81 -14.30
CA GLY A 109 5.45 2.02 -13.49
C GLY A 109 6.76 2.79 -13.29
N VAL A 110 6.87 3.44 -12.13
CA VAL A 110 7.88 4.46 -11.81
C VAL A 110 9.02 3.89 -10.97
N SER A 111 10.24 4.40 -11.17
CA SER A 111 11.42 3.92 -10.44
C SER A 111 11.32 4.20 -8.93
N PHE A 112 11.93 3.32 -8.12
CA PHE A 112 11.94 3.42 -6.65
C PHE A 112 12.31 4.83 -6.16
N LYS A 113 13.38 5.41 -6.71
CA LYS A 113 13.93 6.70 -6.26
C LYS A 113 12.97 7.88 -6.40
N ASN A 114 12.09 7.88 -7.40
CA ASN A 114 11.20 9.01 -7.69
C ASN A 114 9.79 8.83 -7.10
N SER A 115 9.57 7.72 -6.40
CA SER A 115 8.25 7.24 -5.99
C SER A 115 8.14 7.04 -4.48
N VAL A 116 9.27 6.98 -3.76
CA VAL A 116 9.28 6.98 -2.30
C VAL A 116 8.93 8.37 -1.79
N LEU A 117 7.99 8.42 -0.85
CA LEU A 117 7.52 9.63 -0.19
C LEU A 117 8.10 9.71 1.23
N ASP A 118 8.14 10.92 1.78
CA ASP A 118 8.53 11.16 3.17
C ASP A 118 7.53 10.49 4.13
N ALA A 119 8.01 9.75 5.12
CA ALA A 119 7.20 9.16 6.18
C ALA A 119 6.47 10.22 7.04
N HIS A 120 6.95 11.46 7.06
CA HIS A 120 6.28 12.59 7.73
C HIS A 120 5.21 13.26 6.86
N MET A 121 5.06 12.86 5.59
CA MET A 121 4.03 13.36 4.70
C MET A 121 2.63 13.01 5.24
N GLY A 122 1.72 13.99 5.24
CA GLY A 122 0.32 13.75 5.54
C GLY A 122 -0.36 12.91 4.45
N SER A 123 -1.33 12.08 4.84
CA SER A 123 -2.11 11.26 3.91
C SER A 123 -2.89 12.06 2.85
N THR A 124 -2.94 13.38 2.97
CA THR A 124 -3.62 14.30 2.04
C THR A 124 -2.66 15.21 1.28
N ASP A 125 -1.35 15.10 1.53
CA ASP A 125 -0.36 16.07 1.05
C ASP A 125 0.18 15.71 -0.34
N GLY A 126 -0.14 14.53 -0.86
CA GLY A 126 0.20 14.12 -2.22
C GLY A 126 -1.01 14.05 -3.14
N ASP A 127 -0.76 14.23 -4.45
CA ASP A 127 -1.81 14.14 -5.46
C ASP A 127 -2.33 12.70 -5.62
N ASN A 128 -3.55 12.45 -5.13
CA ASN A 128 -4.19 11.15 -5.20
C ASN A 128 -5.59 11.25 -5.79
N ASN A 129 -5.85 10.47 -6.84
CA ASN A 129 -7.11 10.51 -7.58
C ASN A 129 -7.92 9.21 -7.48
N ASP A 130 -7.36 8.13 -6.89
CA ASP A 130 -7.96 6.80 -6.96
C ASP A 130 -8.10 6.14 -5.57
N GLY A 131 -7.15 6.37 -4.67
CA GLY A 131 -7.27 5.89 -3.29
C GLY A 131 -5.93 5.68 -2.59
N ILE A 132 -6.01 5.42 -1.29
CA ILE A 132 -4.85 5.13 -0.44
C ILE A 132 -4.93 3.67 -0.01
N THR A 133 -3.81 2.95 -0.01
CA THR A 133 -3.69 1.67 0.71
C THR A 133 -2.83 1.88 1.94
N VAL A 134 -3.28 1.37 3.08
CA VAL A 134 -2.52 1.40 4.33
C VAL A 134 -2.26 -0.03 4.78
N PHE A 135 -1.00 -0.35 5.06
CA PHE A 135 -0.58 -1.61 5.68
C PHE A 135 -0.13 -1.35 7.11
N ASP A 136 -0.72 -2.05 8.06
CA ASP A 136 -0.18 -2.17 9.41
C ASP A 136 0.76 -3.37 9.45
N VAL A 137 2.04 -3.08 9.64
CA VAL A 137 3.11 -4.07 9.73
C VAL A 137 3.69 -4.16 11.15
N THR A 138 2.92 -3.75 12.16
CA THR A 138 3.31 -3.86 13.57
C THR A 138 3.77 -5.27 13.93
N ASP A 139 3.05 -6.29 13.48
CA ASP A 139 3.56 -7.66 13.43
C ASP A 139 3.68 -8.11 11.96
N PRO A 140 4.89 -8.19 11.41
CA PRO A 140 5.08 -8.63 10.03
C PRO A 140 4.61 -10.06 9.75
N ALA A 141 4.37 -10.91 10.77
CA ALA A 141 3.79 -12.25 10.56
C ALA A 141 2.27 -12.23 10.38
N ASP A 142 1.60 -11.24 10.96
CA ASP A 142 0.17 -11.01 10.83
C ASP A 142 -0.13 -9.56 10.43
N PRO A 143 0.29 -9.15 9.22
CA PRO A 143 0.04 -7.80 8.72
C PRO A 143 -1.45 -7.61 8.42
N SER A 144 -1.97 -6.44 8.75
CA SER A 144 -3.31 -6.03 8.36
C SER A 144 -3.26 -4.90 7.33
N TYR A 145 -4.33 -4.72 6.57
CA TYR A 145 -4.38 -3.70 5.53
C TYR A 145 -5.80 -3.20 5.31
N CYS A 146 -5.91 -1.97 4.83
CA CYS A 146 -7.16 -1.40 4.36
C CYS A 146 -6.94 -0.53 3.12
N PHE A 147 -7.98 -0.39 2.33
CA PHE A 147 -8.05 0.65 1.30
C PHE A 147 -8.80 1.84 1.88
N VAL A 148 -8.48 3.05 1.46
CA VAL A 148 -9.16 4.27 1.90
C VAL A 148 -9.58 5.04 0.65
N SER A 149 -10.89 5.28 0.54
CA SER A 149 -11.47 6.15 -0.47
C SER A 149 -12.40 7.14 0.23
N GLY A 150 -12.28 8.43 -0.10
CA GLY A 150 -13.12 9.48 0.51
C GLY A 150 -13.06 9.54 2.05
N ARG A 151 -11.92 9.18 2.66
CA ARG A 151 -11.71 9.06 4.12
C ARG A 151 -12.43 7.89 4.80
N VAL A 152 -13.03 6.98 4.04
CA VAL A 152 -13.67 5.78 4.57
C VAL A 152 -12.75 4.58 4.36
N PRO A 153 -12.42 3.81 5.40
CA PRO A 153 -11.72 2.54 5.23
C PRO A 153 -12.64 1.52 4.57
N LEU A 154 -12.13 0.88 3.53
CA LEU A 154 -12.79 -0.14 2.72
C LEU A 154 -12.05 -1.47 2.84
N THR A 155 -12.80 -2.56 2.90
CA THR A 155 -12.26 -3.91 2.70
C THR A 155 -11.87 -4.11 1.24
N ALA A 156 -11.06 -5.13 0.95
CA ALA A 156 -10.71 -5.49 -0.43
C ALA A 156 -11.97 -5.77 -1.29
N GLU A 157 -12.99 -6.39 -0.72
CA GLU A 157 -14.27 -6.63 -1.40
C GLU A 157 -15.00 -5.32 -1.72
N GLN A 158 -15.08 -4.40 -0.76
CA GLN A 158 -15.72 -3.09 -0.97
C GLN A 158 -14.97 -2.26 -2.00
N TYR A 159 -13.63 -2.26 -1.95
CA TYR A 159 -12.79 -1.61 -2.95
C TYR A 159 -13.05 -2.21 -4.35
N CYS A 160 -13.03 -3.53 -4.48
CA CYS A 160 -13.30 -4.20 -5.77
C CYS A 160 -14.71 -3.88 -6.30
N ARG A 161 -15.72 -3.88 -5.43
CA ARG A 161 -17.11 -3.55 -5.81
C ARG A 161 -17.31 -2.11 -6.23
N ALA A 162 -16.45 -1.19 -5.80
CA ALA A 162 -16.48 0.20 -6.27
C ALA A 162 -16.13 0.29 -7.77
N TYR A 163 -15.27 -0.59 -8.27
CA TYR A 163 -14.90 -0.67 -9.68
C TYR A 163 -15.76 -1.66 -10.49
N TYR A 164 -16.17 -2.78 -9.88
CA TYR A 164 -16.94 -3.85 -10.52
C TYR A 164 -18.25 -4.09 -9.76
N PRO A 165 -19.29 -3.26 -9.97
CA PRO A 165 -20.59 -3.45 -9.33
C PRO A 165 -21.22 -4.77 -9.77
N VAL A 166 -21.87 -5.47 -8.84
CA VAL A 166 -22.58 -6.72 -9.14
C VAL A 166 -23.67 -6.42 -10.18
N PRO A 167 -23.74 -7.18 -11.29
CA PRO A 167 -24.81 -7.01 -12.26
C PRO A 167 -26.17 -7.12 -11.58
N LYS A 168 -27.06 -6.15 -11.82
CA LYS A 168 -28.45 -6.24 -11.35
C LYS A 168 -29.10 -7.48 -11.97
N ALA A 169 -29.90 -8.22 -11.18
CA ALA A 169 -30.52 -9.49 -11.56
C ALA A 169 -31.29 -9.41 -12.90
N ASP A 170 -31.81 -8.25 -13.28
CA ASP A 170 -32.48 -8.01 -14.57
C ASP A 170 -31.58 -8.22 -15.82
N ARG A 171 -30.26 -8.36 -15.65
CA ARG A 171 -29.30 -8.69 -16.73
C ARG A 171 -28.82 -10.14 -16.72
N MET A 172 -29.12 -10.92 -15.69
CA MET A 172 -28.64 -12.30 -15.59
C MET A 172 -29.37 -13.26 -16.54
N ASP A 173 -30.55 -12.89 -17.04
CA ASP A 173 -31.37 -13.77 -17.89
C ASP A 173 -31.03 -13.71 -19.39
N LYS A 174 -30.10 -12.85 -19.83
CA LYS A 174 -29.86 -12.70 -21.27
C LYS A 174 -28.54 -13.19 -21.80
N GLU A 175 -27.43 -13.13 -21.08
CA GLU A 175 -26.17 -13.62 -21.64
C GLU A 175 -25.26 -14.17 -20.55
N GLY A 176 -24.98 -15.47 -20.61
CA GLY A 176 -23.94 -16.13 -19.81
C GLY A 176 -22.54 -15.68 -20.24
N VAL A 177 -22.23 -14.40 -20.03
CA VAL A 177 -20.99 -13.78 -20.46
C VAL A 177 -20.17 -13.40 -19.24
N LYS A 178 -19.00 -14.04 -19.14
CA LYS A 178 -17.90 -13.56 -18.30
C LYS A 178 -17.47 -12.22 -18.89
N GLU A 179 -17.90 -11.10 -18.30
CA GLU A 179 -17.32 -9.79 -18.61
C GLU A 179 -15.82 -9.86 -18.28
N THR A 180 -14.99 -9.88 -19.32
CA THR A 180 -13.53 -9.76 -19.23
C THR A 180 -13.15 -8.29 -19.21
N GLU A 181 -11.97 -7.97 -18.66
CA GLU A 181 -11.52 -6.60 -18.36
C GLU A 181 -11.52 -5.63 -19.57
N GLU A 182 -11.58 -6.14 -20.80
CA GLU A 182 -11.72 -5.34 -22.03
C GLU A 182 -13.07 -4.61 -22.15
N ASP A 183 -14.14 -5.14 -21.54
CA ASP A 183 -15.50 -4.60 -21.70
C ASP A 183 -15.75 -3.32 -20.88
N VAL A 184 -14.93 -3.07 -19.86
CA VAL A 184 -15.02 -1.88 -19.00
C VAL A 184 -14.35 -0.66 -19.64
N GLN A 185 -13.39 -0.84 -20.56
CA GLN A 185 -12.64 0.27 -21.18
C GLN A 185 -13.41 1.04 -22.27
N LYS A 186 -14.61 0.59 -22.65
CA LYS A 186 -15.40 1.20 -23.75
C LYS A 186 -16.62 2.01 -23.28
N LYS A 187 -16.70 2.40 -22.01
CA LYS A 187 -17.78 3.27 -21.51
C LYS A 187 -17.27 4.61 -21.02
#